data_AF-A0A519L541-F1
#
_entry.id   AF-A0A519L541-F1
#
_cell.length_a   1.000
_cell.length_b   1.000
_cell.length_c   1.000
_cell.angle_alpha   90.00
_cell.angle_beta   90.00
_cell.angle_gamma   90.00
#
_symmetry.space_group_name_H-M   'P 1'
#
loop_
_entity.id
_entity.type
_entity.pdbx_description
1 polymer ?
#
loop_
_entity_poly.entity_id
_entity_poly.type
_entity_poly.pdbx_seq_one_letter_code
_entity_poly.pdbx_strand_id
1 'polypeptide(L)'
;MGTTFAGAALAMAGCATMPSTMATPTGPRLDADVEDLQRKTFDWFVHVTQRSNGLTPDRWPTKSFSSVAAVGFALTLWPVGVERGWMSREEARERTLTTIRFFHDLPQGPEPTGKG
;
A
#
# COMPACT_ATOMS: atom_id res chain seq x y z
N MET A 1 -24.88 60.90 10.88
CA MET A 1 -23.86 61.31 9.90
C MET A 1 -22.54 60.78 10.44
N GLY A 2 -21.87 59.75 9.96
CA GLY A 2 -21.96 58.85 8.81
C GLY A 2 -20.59 58.16 8.74
N THR A 3 -20.55 56.92 8.23
CA THR A 3 -19.34 56.21 7.74
C THR A 3 -18.36 55.71 8.84
N THR A 4 -17.78 54.51 8.85
CA THR A 4 -17.54 53.50 7.80
C THR A 4 -17.30 52.13 8.46
N PHE A 5 -17.86 51.05 7.91
CA PHE A 5 -17.49 49.68 8.24
C PHE A 5 -16.13 49.34 7.60
N ALA A 6 -15.17 48.82 8.36
CA ALA A 6 -13.97 48.20 7.82
C ALA A 6 -13.96 46.71 8.21
N GLY A 7 -14.29 45.86 7.24
CA GLY A 7 -14.28 44.41 7.38
C GLY A 7 -12.86 43.87 7.43
N ALA A 8 -12.60 42.97 8.39
CA ALA A 8 -11.42 42.12 8.38
C ALA A 8 -11.79 40.81 7.67
N ALA A 9 -11.25 40.64 6.47
CA ALA A 9 -11.44 39.44 5.66
C ALA A 9 -10.70 38.24 6.29
N LEU A 10 -11.41 37.11 6.39
CA LEU A 10 -10.89 35.78 6.69
C LEU A 10 -9.83 35.40 5.65
N ALA A 11 -8.56 35.27 6.06
CA ALA A 11 -7.56 34.57 5.27
C ALA A 11 -7.67 33.07 5.55
N MET A 12 -8.52 32.39 4.78
CA MET A 12 -8.49 30.93 4.65
C MET A 12 -7.16 30.55 4.00
N ALA A 13 -6.17 30.17 4.82
CA ALA A 13 -4.94 29.54 4.36
C ALA A 13 -5.30 28.18 3.76
N GLY A 14 -5.59 28.16 2.46
CA GLY A 14 -5.84 26.95 1.71
C GLY A 14 -4.61 26.05 1.75
N CYS A 15 -4.80 24.80 2.18
CA CYS A 15 -3.88 23.72 1.90
C CYS A 15 -3.74 23.62 0.39
N ALA A 16 -2.68 24.21 -0.17
CA ALA A 16 -2.31 23.97 -1.55
C ALA A 16 -1.83 22.51 -1.65
N THR A 17 -2.71 21.63 -2.14
CA THR A 17 -2.33 20.33 -2.67
C THR A 17 -1.39 20.61 -3.84
N MET A 18 -0.09 20.47 -3.60
CA MET A 18 0.90 20.50 -4.68
C MET A 18 0.52 19.40 -5.67
N PRO A 19 0.32 19.71 -6.95
CA PRO A 19 0.12 18.67 -7.95
C PRO A 19 1.40 17.85 -7.99
N SER A 20 1.31 16.59 -7.54
CA SER A 20 2.36 15.61 -7.74
C SER A 20 2.42 15.35 -9.25
N THR A 21 3.27 16.11 -9.95
CA THR A 21 3.60 15.80 -11.34
C THR A 21 4.28 14.44 -11.32
N MET A 22 3.51 13.39 -11.62
CA MET A 22 4.10 12.07 -11.85
C MET A 22 5.10 12.23 -12.97
N ALA A 23 6.39 12.14 -12.63
CA ALA A 23 7.45 12.21 -13.60
C ALA A 23 7.20 11.12 -14.65
N THR A 24 7.23 11.49 -15.93
CA THR A 24 7.14 10.50 -17.00
C THR A 24 8.35 9.57 -16.87
N PRO A 25 8.16 8.24 -16.72
CA PRO A 25 9.26 7.32 -16.56
C PRO A 25 10.24 7.48 -17.73
N THR A 26 11.46 7.93 -17.44
CA THR A 26 12.51 8.20 -18.44
C THR A 26 13.38 6.96 -18.72
N GLY A 27 13.01 5.81 -18.13
CA GLY A 27 13.71 4.53 -18.32
C GLY A 27 13.31 3.80 -19.60
N PRO A 28 14.08 2.76 -19.99
CA PRO A 28 13.70 1.91 -21.12
C PRO A 28 12.30 1.33 -20.91
N ARG A 29 11.46 1.44 -21.93
CA ARG A 29 10.11 0.87 -21.91
C ARG A 29 10.22 -0.65 -21.95
N LEU A 30 9.62 -1.32 -20.96
CA LEU A 30 9.56 -2.78 -20.92
C LEU A 30 8.73 -3.31 -22.09
N ASP A 31 8.98 -4.57 -22.46
CA ASP A 31 8.08 -5.31 -23.36
C ASP A 31 6.66 -5.33 -22.75
N ALA A 32 5.65 -5.21 -23.61
CA ALA A 32 4.25 -5.22 -23.20
C ALA A 32 3.90 -6.51 -22.43
N ASP A 33 4.48 -7.65 -22.82
CA ASP A 33 4.25 -8.93 -22.14
C ASP A 33 4.83 -8.93 -20.72
N VAL A 34 5.97 -8.25 -20.51
CA VAL A 34 6.59 -8.12 -19.19
C VAL A 34 5.76 -7.18 -18.30
N GLU A 35 5.24 -6.08 -18.84
CA GLU A 35 4.38 -5.16 -18.11
C GLU A 35 3.07 -5.84 -17.67
N ASP A 36 2.45 -6.62 -18.57
CA ASP A 36 1.25 -7.40 -18.27
C ASP A 36 1.52 -8.48 -17.20
N LEU A 37 2.65 -9.19 -17.29
CA LEU A 37 3.06 -10.17 -16.29
C LEU A 37 3.25 -9.54 -14.90
N GLN A 38 3.89 -8.38 -14.83
CA GLN A 38 4.09 -7.66 -13.56
C GLN A 38 2.74 -7.20 -12.98
N ARG A 39 1.87 -6.63 -13.81
CA ARG A 39 0.50 -6.24 -13.43
C ARG A 39 -0.26 -7.42 -12.83
N LYS A 40 -0.34 -8.54 -13.55
CA LYS A 40 -1.07 -9.74 -13.11
C LYS A 40 -0.51 -10.32 -11.82
N THR A 41 0.81 -10.29 -11.68
CA THR A 41 1.48 -10.74 -10.45
C THR A 41 1.10 -9.83 -9.28
N PHE A 42 1.15 -8.51 -9.46
CA PHE A 42 0.73 -7.56 -8.44
C PHE A 42 -0.74 -7.75 -8.05
N ASP A 43 -1.64 -7.84 -9.03
CA ASP A 43 -3.07 -8.04 -8.81
C ASP A 43 -3.36 -9.34 -8.07
N TRP A 44 -2.59 -10.39 -8.34
CA TRP A 44 -2.65 -11.64 -7.58
C TRP A 44 -2.33 -11.42 -6.10
N PHE A 45 -1.23 -10.73 -5.76
CA PHE A 45 -0.90 -10.43 -4.36
C PHE A 45 -1.95 -9.54 -3.69
N VAL A 46 -2.49 -8.55 -4.41
CA VAL A 46 -3.60 -7.70 -3.94
C VAL A 46 -4.83 -8.53 -3.59
N HIS A 47 -5.13 -9.55 -4.40
CA HIS A 47 -6.27 -10.45 -4.26
C HIS A 47 -6.10 -11.47 -3.13
N VAL A 48 -4.96 -12.17 -3.07
CA VAL A 48 -4.78 -13.30 -2.14
C VAL A 48 -4.30 -12.89 -0.75
N THR A 49 -3.68 -11.71 -0.60
CA THR A 49 -3.21 -11.24 0.71
C THR A 49 -4.38 -10.74 1.53
N GLN A 50 -4.60 -11.37 2.68
CA GLN A 50 -5.73 -11.06 3.56
C GLN A 50 -5.66 -9.63 4.08
N ARG A 51 -6.75 -8.87 3.93
CA ARG A 51 -6.84 -7.47 4.37
C ARG A 51 -6.86 -7.30 5.89
N SER A 52 -7.27 -8.34 6.63
CA SER A 52 -7.45 -8.29 8.09
C SER A 52 -6.14 -8.43 8.87
N ASN A 53 -5.21 -9.26 8.38
CA ASN A 53 -3.95 -9.58 9.06
C ASN A 53 -2.71 -9.42 8.18
N GLY A 54 -2.88 -9.15 6.87
CA GLY A 54 -1.78 -8.97 5.95
C GLY A 54 -1.02 -10.25 5.60
N LEU A 55 -1.59 -11.43 5.89
CA LEU A 55 -0.98 -12.72 5.59
C LEU A 55 -1.24 -13.16 4.15
N THR A 56 -0.20 -13.72 3.52
CA THR A 56 -0.22 -14.24 2.15
C THR A 56 -0.08 -15.77 2.19
N PRO A 57 -0.93 -16.53 1.48
CA PRO A 57 -0.85 -17.98 1.46
C PRO A 57 0.47 -18.46 0.84
N ASP A 58 0.99 -19.59 1.32
CA ASP A 58 2.16 -20.25 0.74
C ASP A 58 1.85 -20.84 -0.64
N ARG A 59 0.62 -21.35 -0.81
CA ARG A 59 0.15 -21.98 -2.03
C ARG A 59 -1.24 -21.51 -2.41
N TRP A 60 -1.48 -21.40 -3.72
CA TRP A 60 -2.77 -21.08 -4.32
C TRP A 60 -3.10 -22.04 -5.48
N PRO A 61 -4.37 -22.41 -5.72
CA PRO A 61 -5.59 -22.02 -5.00
C PRO A 61 -5.93 -22.91 -3.80
N THR A 62 -5.14 -23.95 -3.53
CA THR A 62 -5.39 -24.84 -2.39
C THR A 62 -5.21 -24.08 -1.08
N LYS A 63 -6.21 -24.14 -0.19
CA LYS A 63 -6.11 -23.55 1.15
C LYS A 63 -4.90 -24.12 1.88
N SER A 64 -3.98 -23.25 2.26
CA SER A 64 -2.69 -23.58 2.88
C SER A 64 -2.41 -22.62 4.03
N PHE A 65 -1.35 -22.91 4.80
CA PHE A 65 -0.80 -21.97 5.77
C PHE A 65 -0.21 -20.74 5.05
N SER A 66 0.03 -19.68 5.81
CA SER A 66 0.64 -18.46 5.30
C SER A 66 2.17 -18.57 5.28
N SER A 67 2.82 -17.98 4.29
CA SER A 67 4.28 -18.01 4.15
C SER A 67 4.91 -16.69 4.50
N VAL A 68 5.87 -16.68 5.44
CA VAL A 68 6.60 -15.45 5.80
C VAL A 68 7.36 -14.90 4.59
N ALA A 69 7.88 -15.76 3.71
CA ALA A 69 8.52 -15.35 2.47
C ALA A 69 7.53 -14.66 1.52
N ALA A 70 6.34 -15.24 1.31
CA ALA A 70 5.30 -14.63 0.47
C ALA A 70 4.83 -13.28 1.04
N VAL A 71 4.71 -13.17 2.37
CA VAL A 71 4.38 -11.90 3.03
C VAL A 71 5.47 -10.84 2.79
N GLY A 72 6.75 -11.21 2.85
CA GLY A 72 7.85 -10.32 2.50
C GLY A 72 7.78 -9.81 1.06
N PHE A 73 7.41 -10.67 0.11
CA PHE A 73 7.18 -10.26 -1.28
C PHE A 73 5.99 -9.31 -1.40
N ALA A 74 4.89 -9.57 -0.70
CA ALA A 74 3.72 -8.68 -0.69
C ALA A 74 4.10 -7.28 -0.18
N LEU A 75 4.84 -7.19 0.94
CA LEU A 75 5.34 -5.92 1.50
C LEU A 75 6.22 -5.14 0.52
N THR A 76 7.02 -5.85 -0.29
CA THR A 76 7.87 -5.24 -1.33
C THR A 76 7.04 -4.72 -2.50
N LEU A 77 5.93 -5.40 -2.83
CA LEU A 77 5.08 -5.03 -3.96
C LEU A 77 4.24 -3.78 -3.72
N TRP A 78 3.84 -3.48 -2.48
CA TRP A 78 3.03 -2.28 -2.20
C TRP A 78 3.66 -0.98 -2.70
N PRO A 79 4.92 -0.63 -2.39
CA PRO A 79 5.54 0.56 -2.96
C PRO A 79 5.73 0.47 -4.49
N VAL A 80 5.99 -0.71 -5.06
CA VAL A 80 6.04 -0.88 -6.53
C VAL A 80 4.70 -0.53 -7.16
N GLY A 81 3.60 -0.96 -6.55
CA GLY A 81 2.25 -0.60 -6.96
C GLY A 81 2.00 0.90 -6.89
N VAL A 82 2.52 1.59 -5.88
CA VAL A 82 2.42 3.06 -5.78
C VAL A 82 3.17 3.75 -6.91
N GLU A 83 4.44 3.41 -7.12
CA GLU A 83 5.29 4.04 -8.15
C GLU A 83 4.77 3.82 -9.56
N ARG A 84 4.08 2.69 -9.79
CA ARG A 84 3.45 2.38 -11.08
C ARG A 84 2.02 2.91 -11.22
N GLY A 85 1.46 3.55 -10.19
CA GLY A 85 0.08 4.08 -10.20
C GLY A 85 -1.00 3.01 -10.12
N TRP A 86 -0.67 1.84 -9.58
CA TRP A 86 -1.52 0.66 -9.46
C TRP A 86 -2.28 0.60 -8.14
N MET A 87 -1.77 1.29 -7.13
CA MET A 87 -2.32 1.37 -5.77
C MET A 87 -2.01 2.76 -5.20
N SER A 88 -2.93 3.31 -4.39
CA SER A 88 -2.66 4.59 -3.72
C SER A 88 -1.63 4.42 -2.61
N ARG A 89 -0.94 5.51 -2.26
CA ARG A 89 0.02 5.52 -1.15
C ARG A 89 -0.68 5.20 0.18
N GLU A 90 -1.91 5.65 0.34
CA GLU A 90 -2.74 5.42 1.53
C GLU A 90 -3.06 3.93 1.68
N GLU A 91 -3.47 3.26 0.60
CA GLU A 91 -3.75 1.82 0.62
C GLU A 91 -2.48 1.01 0.88
N ALA A 92 -1.37 1.36 0.24
CA ALA A 92 -0.07 0.70 0.47
C ALA A 92 0.37 0.83 1.94
N ARG A 93 0.18 2.03 2.53
CA ARG A 93 0.45 2.28 3.95
C ARG A 93 -0.47 1.44 4.85
N GLU A 94 -1.76 1.39 4.55
CA GLU A 94 -2.72 0.60 5.33
C GLU A 94 -2.34 -0.88 5.34
N ARG A 95 -2.14 -1.47 4.16
CA ARG A 95 -1.72 -2.88 4.01
C ARG A 95 -0.43 -3.18 4.77
N THR A 96 0.57 -2.30 4.64
CA THR A 96 1.86 -2.44 5.33
C THR A 96 1.69 -2.40 6.86
N LEU A 97 0.95 -1.42 7.38
CA LEU A 97 0.72 -1.30 8.82
C LEU A 97 -0.10 -2.46 9.38
N THR A 98 -1.09 -2.96 8.64
CA THR A 98 -1.83 -4.15 9.02
C THR A 98 -0.91 -5.36 9.21
N THR A 99 -0.05 -5.66 8.23
CA THR A 99 0.90 -6.77 8.32
C THR A 99 1.87 -6.61 9.49
N ILE A 100 2.47 -5.43 9.65
CA ILE A 100 3.48 -5.19 10.70
C ILE A 100 2.84 -5.26 12.09
N ARG A 101 1.67 -4.63 12.28
CA ARG A 101 0.96 -4.68 13.56
C ARG A 101 0.52 -6.09 13.89
N PHE A 102 0.03 -6.85 12.91
CA PHE A 102 -0.33 -8.24 13.12
C PHE A 102 0.85 -9.03 13.71
N PHE A 103 2.02 -9.03 13.07
CA PHE A 103 3.17 -9.75 13.61
C PHE A 103 3.70 -9.20 14.93
N HIS A 104 3.67 -7.87 15.11
CA HIS A 104 4.10 -7.23 16.34
C HIS A 104 3.23 -7.65 17.53
N ASP A 105 1.92 -7.72 17.34
CA ASP A 105 0.94 -7.98 18.40
C ASP A 105 0.74 -9.48 18.67
N LEU A 106 1.30 -10.37 17.83
CA LEU A 106 1.26 -11.81 18.05
C LEU A 106 2.05 -12.21 19.31
N PRO A 107 1.58 -13.21 20.08
CA PRO A 107 2.34 -13.76 21.20
C PRO A 107 3.71 -14.28 20.76
N GLN A 108 4.76 -13.83 21.45
CA GLN A 108 6.14 -14.27 21.23
C GLN A 108 6.60 -15.14 22.41
N GLY A 109 7.35 -16.22 22.15
CA GLY A 109 7.82 -17.11 23.22
C GLY A 109 8.62 -18.32 22.70
N PRO A 110 9.15 -19.16 23.61
CA PRO A 110 9.99 -20.31 23.27
C PRO A 110 9.17 -21.53 22.78
N GLU A 111 7.85 -21.40 22.66
CA GLU A 111 6.98 -22.50 22.29
C GLU A 111 7.30 -23.04 20.88
N PRO A 112 7.18 -24.36 20.66
CA PRO A 112 7.53 -24.97 19.38
C PRO A 112 6.55 -24.61 18.26
N THR A 113 5.40 -24.02 18.58
CA THR A 113 4.36 -23.61 17.62
C THR A 113 3.87 -22.20 17.88
N GLY A 114 3.72 -21.42 16.79
CA GLY A 114 3.11 -20.10 16.83
C GLY A 114 1.58 -20.17 16.90
N LYS A 115 0.96 -19.07 17.34
CA LYS A 115 -0.50 -18.85 17.32
C LYS A 115 -0.78 -17.58 16.53
N GLY A 116 -1.68 -17.63 15.55
CA GLY A 116 -2.02 -16.47 14.70
C GLY A 116 -2.46 -16.85 13.29
#